data_AF-A0A7Y1USZ6-F1
#
_entry.id   AF-A0A7Y1USZ6-F1
#
_cell.length_a   1.000
_cell.length_b   1.000
_cell.length_c   1.000
_cell.angle_alpha   90.00
_cell.angle_beta   90.00
_cell.angle_gamma   90.00
#
_symmetry.space_group_name_H-M   'P 1'
#
loop_
_entity.id
_entity.type
_entity.pdbx_description
1 polymer ?
#
loop_
_entity_poly.entity_id
_entity_poly.type
_entity_poly.pdbx_seq_one_letter_code
_entity_poly.pdbx_strand_id
1 'polypeptide(L)'
;IAELGRHGAGAVYKMTPPEGALPAAAAAAALADLVTAEAPDLVLFGLTYTDRDVVGRLSARLGKPIVSNATDIKVDGDSVVVTNEIFGGTVLVDTAVRAAAPALVIARPKSFTAEPGGEQTPTVTEVPIPDVGHAGAAVVTAVHVEASEGPKLEEADIVVAGGRGLGAAEKFELIEQLAGKLGAATGATRAVVDAGWVAYSKQVGQTGKTVKPTVYIACGISGAMQHLVGMKDAGTIIAINKDPDAPIFDVADLGIVGDVHQVMPKLLEALA
;
A
#
# COMPACT_ATOMS: atom_id res chain seq x y z
N ILE A 1 -18.25 11.71 3.71
CA ILE A 1 -18.48 12.45 4.98
C ILE A 1 -19.05 11.52 6.04
N ALA A 2 -20.26 10.95 5.85
CA ALA A 2 -20.84 10.02 6.82
C ALA A 2 -19.92 8.83 7.18
N GLU A 3 -19.23 8.27 6.19
CA GLU A 3 -18.24 7.21 6.42
C GLU A 3 -17.05 7.66 7.28
N LEU A 4 -16.55 8.88 7.09
CA LEU A 4 -15.47 9.44 7.94
C LEU A 4 -15.96 9.58 9.39
N GLY A 5 -17.21 9.98 9.58
CA GLY A 5 -17.84 10.03 10.91
C GLY A 5 -17.91 8.67 11.58
N ARG A 6 -18.31 7.61 10.85
CA ARG A 6 -18.32 6.22 11.35
C ARG A 6 -16.94 5.74 11.82
N HIS A 7 -15.87 6.34 11.30
CA HIS A 7 -14.48 6.04 11.66
C HIS A 7 -13.83 7.06 12.58
N GLY A 8 -14.62 7.91 13.25
CA GLY A 8 -14.10 8.76 14.33
C GLY A 8 -13.89 10.23 14.00
N ALA A 9 -14.15 10.68 12.76
CA ALA A 9 -13.92 12.07 12.39
C ALA A 9 -14.97 13.02 13.00
N GLY A 10 -14.54 13.97 13.83
CA GLY A 10 -15.40 15.04 14.36
C GLY A 10 -15.54 16.26 13.43
N ALA A 11 -14.54 16.50 12.58
CA ALA A 11 -14.52 17.58 11.59
C ALA A 11 -13.95 17.10 10.25
N VAL A 12 -14.42 17.69 9.16
CA VAL A 12 -13.97 17.44 7.79
C VAL A 12 -13.70 18.77 7.10
N TYR A 13 -12.43 19.01 6.79
CA TYR A 13 -11.99 20.10 5.95
C TYR A 13 -11.98 19.64 4.50
N LYS A 14 -12.85 20.22 3.67
CA LYS A 14 -13.08 19.79 2.29
C LYS A 14 -12.50 20.80 1.32
N MET A 15 -11.63 20.34 0.43
CA MET A 15 -11.11 21.11 -0.70
C MET A 15 -11.42 20.34 -1.98
N THR A 16 -11.99 21.02 -2.97
CA THR A 16 -12.38 20.39 -4.26
C THR A 16 -11.54 20.99 -5.39
N PRO A 17 -10.38 20.40 -5.75
CA PRO A 17 -9.54 20.94 -6.83
C PRO A 17 -10.26 20.88 -8.19
N PRO A 18 -9.88 21.73 -9.16
CA PRO A 18 -10.39 21.67 -10.52
C PRO A 18 -10.13 20.31 -11.16
N GLU A 19 -11.01 19.90 -12.09
CA GLU A 19 -10.80 18.68 -12.87
C GLU A 19 -9.48 18.75 -13.64
N GLY A 20 -8.72 17.65 -13.63
CA GLY A 20 -7.42 17.57 -14.28
C GLY A 20 -6.28 18.27 -13.56
N ALA A 21 -6.51 18.93 -12.41
CA ALA A 21 -5.42 19.50 -11.61
C ALA A 21 -4.70 18.41 -10.81
N LEU A 22 -3.38 18.53 -10.67
CA LEU A 22 -2.64 17.74 -9.69
C LEU A 22 -2.84 18.35 -8.29
N PRO A 23 -3.38 17.59 -7.32
CA PRO A 23 -3.84 18.17 -6.06
C PRO A 23 -2.70 18.55 -5.11
N ALA A 24 -1.49 18.00 -5.30
CA ALA A 24 -0.47 18.00 -4.26
C ALA A 24 0.00 19.40 -3.82
N ALA A 25 0.22 20.31 -4.77
CA ALA A 25 0.69 21.66 -4.46
C ALA A 25 -0.36 22.46 -3.68
N ALA A 26 -1.62 22.43 -4.14
CA ALA A 26 -2.74 23.10 -3.50
C ALA A 26 -3.06 22.49 -2.14
N ALA A 27 -3.10 21.15 -2.04
CA ALA A 27 -3.37 20.45 -0.79
C ALA A 27 -2.30 20.75 0.27
N ALA A 28 -1.01 20.77 -0.10
CA ALA A 28 0.05 21.13 0.82
C ALA A 28 -0.02 22.58 1.30
N ALA A 29 -0.47 23.52 0.46
CA ALA A 29 -0.68 24.90 0.87
C ALA A 29 -1.89 25.02 1.82
N ALA A 30 -3.03 24.41 1.46
CA ALA A 30 -4.23 24.43 2.29
C ALA A 30 -3.99 23.77 3.66
N LEU A 31 -3.25 22.66 3.70
CA LEU A 31 -2.85 22.01 4.94
C LEU A 31 -1.94 22.89 5.80
N ALA A 32 -1.06 23.71 5.21
CA ALA A 32 -0.23 24.63 5.99
C ALA A 32 -1.07 25.71 6.68
N ASP A 33 -2.07 26.24 5.98
CA ASP A 33 -3.02 27.21 6.54
C ASP A 33 -3.84 26.57 7.66
N LEU A 34 -4.33 25.34 7.46
CA LEU A 34 -5.07 24.58 8.47
C LEU A 34 -4.21 24.24 9.69
N VAL A 35 -2.96 23.83 9.50
CA VAL A 35 -2.03 23.57 10.61
C VAL A 35 -1.82 24.83 11.44
N THR A 36 -1.79 26.00 10.81
CA THR A 36 -1.67 27.29 11.51
C THR A 36 -2.95 27.65 12.27
N ALA A 37 -4.12 27.40 11.68
CA ALA A 37 -5.40 27.75 12.26
C ALA A 37 -5.83 26.82 13.40
N GLU A 38 -5.60 25.51 13.24
CA GLU A 38 -6.09 24.46 14.13
C GLU A 38 -5.02 23.94 15.10
N ALA A 39 -3.74 24.25 14.85
CA ALA A 39 -2.60 23.86 15.69
C ALA A 39 -2.60 22.38 16.14
N PRO A 40 -2.70 21.40 15.22
CA PRO A 40 -2.73 19.99 15.60
C PRO A 40 -1.39 19.51 16.17
N ASP A 41 -1.44 18.47 17.01
CA ASP A 41 -0.25 17.80 17.56
C ASP A 41 0.40 16.81 16.57
N LEU A 42 -0.41 16.20 15.71
CA LEU A 42 -0.02 15.15 14.78
C LEU A 42 -0.84 15.25 13.50
N VAL A 43 -0.18 15.13 12.35
CA VAL A 43 -0.84 14.99 11.04
C VAL A 43 -0.41 13.66 10.42
N LEU A 44 -1.40 12.80 10.17
CA LEU A 44 -1.22 11.47 9.60
C LEU A 44 -1.53 11.48 8.10
N PHE A 45 -0.68 10.80 7.34
CA PHE A 45 -0.81 10.59 5.90
C PHE A 45 -0.77 9.10 5.58
N GLY A 46 -1.43 8.67 4.50
CA GLY A 46 -1.20 7.34 3.94
C GLY A 46 0.09 7.27 3.13
N LEU A 47 0.65 6.09 2.91
CA LEU A 47 1.79 5.89 2.00
C LEU A 47 1.37 5.83 0.52
N THR A 48 0.38 6.64 0.12
CA THR A 48 -0.05 6.74 -1.29
C THR A 48 0.89 7.65 -2.08
N TYR A 49 0.88 7.55 -3.42
CA TYR A 49 1.71 8.44 -4.25
C TYR A 49 1.37 9.91 -4.05
N THR A 50 0.08 10.24 -3.98
CA THR A 50 -0.41 11.61 -3.75
C THR A 50 0.00 12.12 -2.38
N ASP A 51 -0.22 11.34 -1.33
CA ASP A 51 0.07 11.77 0.04
C ASP A 51 1.57 12.00 0.27
N ARG A 52 2.43 11.18 -0.34
CA ARG A 52 3.88 11.35 -0.30
C ARG A 52 4.33 12.67 -0.94
N ASP A 53 3.70 13.07 -2.04
CA ASP A 53 3.96 14.38 -2.67
C ASP A 53 3.45 15.52 -1.78
N VAL A 54 2.23 15.40 -1.26
CA VAL A 54 1.61 16.40 -0.37
C VAL A 54 2.46 16.64 0.89
N VAL A 55 2.79 15.58 1.63
CA VAL A 55 3.51 15.71 2.90
C VAL A 55 4.94 16.21 2.69
N GLY A 56 5.61 15.80 1.61
CA GLY A 56 6.93 16.32 1.25
C GLY A 56 6.93 17.83 1.06
N ARG A 57 5.92 18.35 0.35
CA ARG A 57 5.73 19.80 0.17
C ARG A 57 5.35 20.50 1.47
N LEU A 58 4.45 19.91 2.26
CA LEU A 58 4.01 20.46 3.54
C LEU A 58 5.19 20.58 4.52
N SER A 59 6.02 19.54 4.62
CA SER A 59 7.24 19.52 5.42
C SER A 59 8.18 20.65 5.06
N ALA A 60 8.45 20.85 3.76
CA ALA A 60 9.31 21.93 3.29
C ALA A 60 8.71 23.32 3.61
N ARG A 61 7.39 23.48 3.48
CA ARG A 61 6.68 24.73 3.80
C ARG A 61 6.71 25.05 5.30
N LEU A 62 6.52 24.06 6.16
CA LEU A 62 6.46 24.23 7.61
C LEU A 62 7.83 24.17 8.29
N GLY A 63 8.87 23.73 7.58
CA GLY A 63 10.19 23.46 8.16
C GLY A 63 10.18 22.32 9.19
N LYS A 64 9.36 21.28 8.97
CA LYS A 64 9.15 20.18 9.92
C LYS A 64 9.62 18.84 9.37
N PRO A 65 10.20 17.96 10.19
CA PRO A 65 10.61 16.63 9.75
C PRO A 65 9.40 15.73 9.46
N ILE A 66 9.61 14.71 8.61
CA ILE A 66 8.63 13.65 8.34
C ILE A 66 9.23 12.33 8.82
N VAL A 67 8.45 11.52 9.53
CA VAL A 67 8.75 10.10 9.72
C VAL A 67 7.81 9.30 8.82
N SER A 68 8.37 8.47 7.94
CA SER A 68 7.59 7.73 6.94
C SER A 68 7.60 6.23 7.22
N ASN A 69 6.68 5.51 6.56
CA ASN A 69 6.58 4.05 6.64
C ASN A 69 6.29 3.55 8.07
N ALA A 70 5.51 4.31 8.83
CA ALA A 70 5.16 4.02 10.21
C ALA A 70 4.30 2.76 10.30
N THR A 71 4.72 1.83 11.15
CA THR A 71 3.99 0.60 11.49
C THR A 71 3.36 0.66 12.87
N ASP A 72 3.88 1.53 13.75
CA ASP A 72 3.32 1.81 15.08
C ASP A 72 3.56 3.29 15.43
N ILE A 73 2.68 3.88 16.24
CA ILE A 73 2.75 5.29 16.66
C ILE A 73 2.33 5.37 18.13
N LYS A 74 3.17 5.96 18.96
CA LYS A 74 2.94 6.14 20.40
C LYS A 74 3.16 7.58 20.80
N VAL A 75 2.45 8.01 21.84
CA VAL A 75 2.71 9.27 22.55
C VAL A 75 3.54 8.94 23.78
N ASP A 76 4.69 9.58 23.92
CA ASP A 76 5.59 9.49 25.07
C ASP A 76 5.87 10.88 25.61
N GLY A 77 5.17 11.25 26.69
CA GLY A 77 5.13 12.63 27.18
C GLY A 77 4.64 13.60 26.10
N ASP A 78 5.46 14.60 25.79
CA ASP A 78 5.17 15.62 24.76
C ASP A 78 5.67 15.23 23.36
N SER A 79 6.19 14.00 23.17
CA SER A 79 6.76 13.53 21.91
C SER A 79 5.93 12.44 21.26
N VAL A 80 5.87 12.45 19.94
CA VAL A 80 5.35 11.33 19.14
C VAL A 80 6.53 10.41 18.80
N VAL A 81 6.45 9.14 19.21
CA VAL A 81 7.40 8.08 18.87
C VAL A 81 6.81 7.21 17.77
N VAL A 82 7.51 7.12 16.66
CA VAL A 82 7.07 6.37 15.49
C VAL A 82 7.98 5.17 15.30
N THR A 83 7.42 3.96 15.31
CA THR A 83 8.16 2.76 14.89
C THR A 83 8.02 2.60 13.39
N ASN A 84 9.14 2.46 12.69
CA ASN A 84 9.17 2.17 11.27
C ASN A 84 10.23 1.12 10.94
N GLU A 85 9.97 0.39 9.87
CA GLU A 85 10.86 -0.64 9.32
C GLU A 85 11.85 -0.03 8.33
N ILE A 86 13.14 -0.34 8.49
CA ILE A 86 14.21 -0.01 7.55
C ILE A 86 14.93 -1.28 7.06
N PHE A 87 15.81 -1.14 6.07
CA PHE A 87 16.55 -2.25 5.45
C PHE A 87 15.66 -3.42 5.01
N GLY A 88 14.59 -3.12 4.27
CA GLY A 88 13.63 -4.12 3.80
C GLY A 88 12.77 -4.73 4.91
N GLY A 89 12.70 -4.08 6.07
CA GLY A 89 11.95 -4.54 7.23
C GLY A 89 12.69 -5.55 8.10
N THR A 90 14.02 -5.63 7.98
CA THR A 90 14.88 -6.45 8.85
C THR A 90 15.25 -5.74 10.15
N VAL A 91 15.06 -4.41 10.21
CA VAL A 91 15.35 -3.59 11.39
C VAL A 91 14.15 -2.70 11.68
N LEU A 92 13.69 -2.73 12.94
CA LEU A 92 12.72 -1.80 13.48
C LEU A 92 13.47 -0.63 14.15
N VAL A 93 13.00 0.59 13.89
CA VAL A 93 13.56 1.81 14.47
C VAL A 93 12.44 2.61 15.12
N ASP A 94 12.65 2.97 16.39
CA ASP A 94 11.79 3.91 17.10
C ASP A 94 12.36 5.32 16.97
N THR A 95 11.61 6.19 16.30
CA THR A 95 12.00 7.58 16.03
C THR A 95 11.13 8.53 16.83
N ALA A 96 11.72 9.20 17.84
CA ALA A 96 11.05 10.26 18.58
C ALA A 96 11.10 11.59 17.81
N VAL A 97 9.92 12.15 17.48
CA VAL A 97 9.80 13.46 16.84
C VAL A 97 9.92 14.54 17.91
N ARG A 98 11.07 15.22 17.95
CA ARG A 98 11.38 16.30 18.92
C ARG A 98 11.16 17.72 18.38
N ALA A 99 10.68 17.85 17.14
CA ALA A 99 10.30 19.14 16.59
C ALA A 99 8.99 19.63 17.23
N ALA A 100 8.78 20.94 17.27
CA ALA A 100 7.50 21.49 17.70
C ALA A 100 6.35 20.95 16.85
N ALA A 101 5.17 20.79 17.46
CA ALA A 101 3.97 20.28 16.81
C ALA A 101 3.57 21.04 15.52
N PRO A 102 2.91 20.38 14.54
CA PRO A 102 2.62 18.95 14.53
C PRO A 102 3.82 18.06 14.18
N ALA A 103 3.79 16.82 14.65
CA ALA A 103 4.54 15.73 14.02
C ALA A 103 3.89 15.37 12.67
N LEU A 104 4.70 15.17 11.62
CA LEU A 104 4.22 14.72 10.30
C LEU A 104 4.60 13.25 10.11
N VAL A 105 3.61 12.38 9.96
CA VAL A 105 3.84 10.93 9.91
C VAL A 105 3.12 10.29 8.73
N ILE A 106 3.83 9.46 7.97
CA ILE A 106 3.24 8.64 6.92
C ILE A 106 3.05 7.22 7.44
N ALA A 107 1.78 6.84 7.65
CA ALA A 107 1.38 5.50 8.04
C ALA A 107 1.51 4.53 6.86
N ARG A 108 2.17 3.40 7.09
CA ARG A 108 2.20 2.29 6.13
C ARG A 108 0.79 1.68 6.04
N PRO A 109 0.22 1.50 4.84
CA PRO A 109 -1.05 0.82 4.63
C PRO A 109 -1.09 -0.53 5.35
N LYS A 110 -2.26 -0.86 5.91
CA LYS A 110 -2.53 -2.14 6.58
C LYS A 110 -1.72 -2.43 7.85
N SER A 111 -1.03 -1.42 8.39
CA SER A 111 -0.37 -1.50 9.71
C SER A 111 -1.32 -1.23 10.86
N PHE A 112 -2.34 -0.40 10.63
CA PHE A 112 -3.36 -0.02 11.62
C PHE A 112 -4.71 -0.60 11.20
N THR A 113 -5.37 -1.29 12.13
CA THR A 113 -6.74 -1.79 11.93
C THR A 113 -7.72 -0.64 12.12
N ALA A 114 -8.61 -0.43 11.16
CA ALA A 114 -9.68 0.55 11.32
C ALA A 114 -10.73 0.01 12.29
N GLU A 115 -11.06 0.79 13.32
CA GLU A 115 -12.12 0.49 14.27
C GLU A 115 -13.31 1.45 14.09
N PRO A 116 -14.55 1.04 14.43
CA PRO A 116 -15.68 1.96 14.46
C PRO A 116 -15.46 3.04 15.52
N GLY A 117 -15.52 4.31 15.09
CA GLY A 117 -15.36 5.49 15.97
C GLY A 117 -16.68 6.01 16.56
N GLY A 118 -17.74 5.21 16.49
CA GLY A 118 -19.12 5.59 16.85
C GLY A 118 -19.89 6.29 15.73
N GLU A 119 -21.20 6.52 15.94
CA GLU A 119 -22.03 7.32 15.02
C GLU A 119 -21.90 8.81 15.36
N GLN A 120 -20.95 9.50 14.74
CA GLN A 120 -20.86 10.95 14.79
C GLN A 120 -21.06 11.57 13.40
N THR A 121 -21.66 12.76 13.37
CA THR A 121 -21.80 13.55 12.14
C THR A 121 -20.71 14.62 12.15
N PRO A 122 -19.69 14.52 11.27
CA PRO A 122 -18.61 15.51 11.25
C PRO A 122 -19.14 16.88 10.82
N THR A 123 -18.62 17.95 11.42
CA THR A 123 -18.78 19.30 10.87
C THR A 123 -17.99 19.41 9.57
N VAL A 124 -18.57 20.04 8.54
CA VAL A 124 -17.91 20.17 7.24
C VAL A 124 -17.58 21.63 6.99
N THR A 125 -16.30 21.91 6.80
CA THR A 125 -15.77 23.23 6.48
C THR A 125 -15.16 23.19 5.09
N GLU A 126 -15.71 23.98 4.17
CA GLU A 126 -15.10 24.16 2.85
C GLU A 126 -13.84 25.03 2.99
N VAL A 127 -12.74 24.57 2.41
CA VAL A 127 -11.43 25.23 2.44
C VAL A 127 -11.15 25.79 1.05
N PRO A 128 -10.82 27.10 0.94
CA PRO A 128 -10.47 27.69 -0.34
C PRO A 128 -9.18 27.06 -0.87
N ILE A 129 -9.06 26.98 -2.19
CA ILE A 129 -7.84 26.53 -2.85
C ILE A 129 -6.84 27.69 -2.85
N PRO A 130 -5.68 27.57 -2.19
CA PRO A 130 -4.70 28.65 -2.21
C PRO A 130 -4.09 28.82 -3.60
N ASP A 131 -3.76 30.05 -3.97
CA ASP A 131 -2.95 30.30 -5.15
C ASP A 131 -1.51 29.83 -4.90
N VAL A 132 -1.12 28.79 -5.63
CA VAL A 132 0.23 28.20 -5.56
C VAL A 132 1.10 28.60 -6.75
N GLY A 133 0.64 29.56 -7.57
CA GLY A 133 1.34 30.06 -8.75
C GLY A 133 1.76 28.95 -9.70
N HIS A 134 3.02 29.00 -10.14
CA HIS A 134 3.56 28.02 -11.09
C HIS A 134 3.56 26.59 -10.56
N ALA A 135 3.58 26.38 -9.24
CA ALA A 135 3.53 25.03 -8.66
C ALA A 135 2.17 24.32 -8.88
N GLY A 136 1.11 25.07 -9.18
CA GLY A 136 -0.22 24.55 -9.53
C GLY A 136 -0.50 24.49 -11.03
N ALA A 137 0.46 24.82 -11.89
CA ALA A 137 0.25 24.93 -13.33
C ALA A 137 0.20 23.58 -14.07
N ALA A 138 0.55 22.48 -13.39
CA ALA A 138 0.56 21.15 -14.00
C ALA A 138 -0.88 20.63 -14.18
N VAL A 139 -1.15 20.10 -15.39
CA VAL A 139 -2.45 19.54 -15.77
C VAL A 139 -2.27 18.08 -16.18
N VAL A 140 -3.17 17.24 -15.73
CA VAL A 140 -3.29 15.85 -16.15
C VAL A 140 -3.85 15.83 -17.57
N THR A 141 -3.03 15.42 -18.53
CA THR A 141 -3.41 15.37 -19.95
C THR A 141 -4.07 14.05 -20.36
N ALA A 142 -3.82 12.98 -19.59
CA ALA A 142 -4.42 11.67 -19.78
C ALA A 142 -4.43 10.89 -18.46
N VAL A 143 -5.48 10.09 -18.26
CA VAL A 143 -5.54 9.09 -17.20
C VAL A 143 -5.72 7.73 -17.87
N HIS A 144 -4.76 6.84 -17.66
CA HIS A 144 -4.84 5.47 -18.14
C HIS A 144 -5.19 4.57 -16.96
N VAL A 145 -6.42 4.05 -16.95
CA VAL A 145 -6.84 3.03 -15.99
C VAL A 145 -6.70 1.69 -16.68
N GLU A 146 -5.78 0.85 -16.19
CA GLU A 146 -5.68 -0.54 -16.67
C GLU A 146 -6.98 -1.28 -16.31
N ALA A 147 -7.58 -1.94 -17.29
CA ALA A 147 -8.70 -2.84 -17.03
C ALA A 147 -8.21 -3.99 -16.15
N SER A 148 -8.87 -4.20 -15.01
CA SER A 148 -8.62 -5.35 -14.14
C SER A 148 -9.87 -6.23 -14.08
N GLU A 149 -9.71 -7.51 -14.35
CA GLU A 149 -10.73 -8.52 -14.11
C GLU A 149 -10.49 -9.21 -12.75
N GLY A 150 -11.57 -9.54 -12.05
CA GLY A 150 -11.52 -10.14 -10.71
C GLY A 150 -11.29 -9.12 -9.60
N PRO A 151 -11.06 -9.59 -8.35
CA PRO A 151 -10.86 -8.72 -7.20
C PRO A 151 -9.60 -7.85 -7.35
N LYS A 152 -9.65 -6.63 -6.81
CA LYS A 152 -8.45 -5.78 -6.74
C LYS A 152 -7.42 -6.40 -5.82
N LEU A 153 -6.18 -6.46 -6.29
CA LEU A 153 -5.05 -7.07 -5.56
C LEU A 153 -4.86 -6.53 -4.13
N GLU A 154 -5.09 -5.23 -3.92
CA GLU A 154 -4.95 -4.57 -2.62
C GLU A 154 -6.08 -4.88 -1.64
N GLU A 155 -7.24 -5.30 -2.14
CA GLU A 155 -8.47 -5.53 -1.36
C GLU A 155 -8.82 -7.03 -1.24
N ALA A 156 -8.09 -7.90 -1.95
CA ALA A 156 -8.42 -9.32 -2.02
C ALA A 156 -8.05 -10.11 -0.75
N ASP A 157 -8.96 -10.99 -0.33
CA ASP A 157 -8.75 -11.92 0.77
C ASP A 157 -7.79 -13.06 0.43
N ILE A 158 -7.73 -13.43 -0.85
CA ILE A 158 -6.82 -14.45 -1.38
C ILE A 158 -6.09 -13.85 -2.58
N VAL A 159 -4.78 -14.07 -2.63
CA VAL A 159 -3.94 -13.72 -3.78
C VAL A 159 -3.21 -14.96 -4.27
N VAL A 160 -3.36 -15.29 -5.55
CA VAL A 160 -2.53 -16.30 -6.23
C VAL A 160 -1.53 -15.56 -7.11
N ALA A 161 -0.25 -15.76 -6.86
CA ALA A 161 0.81 -14.98 -7.51
C ALA A 161 1.81 -15.85 -8.28
N GLY A 162 2.14 -15.40 -9.49
CA GLY A 162 3.11 -16.05 -10.38
C GLY A 162 4.48 -15.38 -10.38
N GLY A 163 5.55 -16.19 -10.38
CA GLY A 163 6.92 -15.74 -10.57
C GLY A 163 7.53 -16.19 -11.89
N ARG A 164 8.79 -15.80 -12.12
CA ARG A 164 9.58 -16.24 -13.28
C ARG A 164 9.73 -17.76 -13.38
N GLY A 165 9.55 -18.49 -12.28
CA GLY A 165 9.54 -19.95 -12.25
C GLY A 165 8.45 -20.59 -13.10
N LEU A 166 7.42 -19.84 -13.53
CA LEU A 166 6.42 -20.30 -14.51
C LEU A 166 6.99 -20.51 -15.92
N GLY A 167 8.14 -19.89 -16.24
CA GLY A 167 8.87 -20.12 -17.48
C GLY A 167 8.37 -19.38 -18.73
N ALA A 168 7.06 -19.14 -18.88
CA ALA A 168 6.49 -18.44 -20.05
C ALA A 168 5.18 -17.71 -19.72
N ALA A 169 4.80 -16.75 -20.57
CA ALA A 169 3.58 -15.93 -20.38
C ALA A 169 2.31 -16.79 -20.41
N GLU A 170 2.23 -17.78 -21.30
CA GLU A 170 1.09 -18.68 -21.46
C GLU A 170 0.87 -19.54 -20.21
N LYS A 171 1.92 -19.77 -19.42
CA LYS A 171 1.82 -20.52 -18.16
C LYS A 171 1.21 -19.70 -17.02
N PHE A 172 1.05 -18.40 -17.19
CA PHE A 172 0.32 -17.57 -16.23
C PHE A 172 -1.17 -17.95 -16.16
N GLU A 173 -1.71 -18.63 -17.18
CA GLU A 173 -3.07 -19.19 -17.17
C GLU A 173 -3.30 -20.11 -15.96
N LEU A 174 -2.28 -20.83 -15.48
CA LEU A 174 -2.39 -21.66 -14.26
C LEU A 174 -2.71 -20.83 -13.00
N ILE A 175 -2.18 -19.60 -12.93
CA ILE A 175 -2.45 -18.65 -11.85
C ILE A 175 -3.89 -18.16 -11.95
N GLU A 176 -4.33 -17.83 -13.16
CA GLU A 176 -5.69 -17.34 -13.43
C GLU A 176 -6.76 -18.40 -13.17
N GLN A 177 -6.52 -19.65 -13.58
CA GLN A 177 -7.42 -20.77 -13.30
C GLN A 177 -7.57 -21.04 -11.79
N LEU A 178 -6.47 -21.04 -11.04
CA LEU A 178 -6.52 -21.25 -9.59
C LEU A 178 -7.20 -20.06 -8.90
N ALA A 179 -6.87 -18.84 -9.31
CA ALA A 179 -7.51 -17.66 -8.76
C ALA A 179 -9.02 -17.64 -9.04
N GLY A 180 -9.44 -18.00 -10.26
CA GLY A 180 -10.84 -18.09 -10.63
C GLY A 180 -11.62 -19.09 -9.77
N LYS A 181 -11.04 -20.26 -9.47
CA LYS A 181 -11.65 -21.25 -8.56
C LYS A 181 -11.78 -20.75 -7.12
N LEU A 182 -10.84 -19.94 -6.66
CA LEU A 182 -10.79 -19.45 -5.29
C LEU A 182 -11.49 -18.09 -5.10
N GLY A 183 -11.98 -17.46 -6.18
CA GLY A 183 -12.43 -16.07 -6.13
C GLY A 183 -11.30 -15.10 -5.73
N ALA A 184 -10.04 -15.44 -6.03
CA ALA A 184 -8.86 -14.71 -5.62
C ALA A 184 -8.44 -13.64 -6.63
N ALA A 185 -7.63 -12.67 -6.19
CA ALA A 185 -6.91 -11.80 -7.12
C ALA A 185 -5.66 -12.50 -7.67
N THR A 186 -5.22 -12.08 -8.86
CA THR A 186 -3.97 -12.54 -9.47
C THR A 186 -2.84 -11.54 -9.25
N GLY A 187 -1.72 -12.03 -8.73
CA GLY A 187 -0.50 -11.26 -8.50
C GLY A 187 0.67 -11.75 -9.35
N ALA A 188 1.72 -10.94 -9.46
CA ALA A 188 2.94 -11.30 -10.16
C ALA A 188 4.17 -10.62 -9.55
N THR A 189 5.32 -11.27 -9.68
CA THR A 189 6.61 -10.63 -9.37
C THR A 189 6.94 -9.55 -10.41
N ARG A 190 7.78 -8.58 -10.03
CA ARG A 190 8.32 -7.60 -11.00
C ARG A 190 8.96 -8.25 -12.22
N ALA A 191 9.69 -9.35 -12.04
CA ALA A 191 10.35 -10.02 -13.15
C ALA A 191 9.39 -10.62 -14.20
N VAL A 192 8.13 -10.88 -13.82
CA VAL A 192 7.05 -11.31 -14.72
C VAL A 192 6.47 -10.11 -15.48
N VAL A 193 6.29 -8.98 -14.80
CA VAL A 193 5.83 -7.72 -15.39
C VAL A 193 6.86 -7.13 -16.36
N ASP A 194 8.13 -7.05 -15.95
CA ASP A 194 9.24 -6.58 -16.79
C ASP A 194 9.44 -7.48 -18.03
N ALA A 195 9.02 -8.75 -17.96
CA ALA A 195 9.02 -9.67 -19.11
C ALA A 195 7.79 -9.53 -20.02
N GLY A 196 6.86 -8.62 -19.70
CA GLY A 196 5.66 -8.35 -20.48
C GLY A 196 4.58 -9.45 -20.41
N TRP A 197 4.65 -10.36 -19.43
CA TRP A 197 3.68 -11.46 -19.32
C TRP A 197 2.33 -10.98 -18.79
N VAL A 198 2.35 -9.98 -17.90
CA VAL A 198 1.15 -9.38 -17.31
C VAL A 198 1.34 -7.89 -17.07
N ALA A 199 0.23 -7.18 -16.87
CA ALA A 199 0.22 -5.75 -16.61
C ALA A 199 0.83 -5.37 -15.25
N TYR A 200 1.29 -4.12 -15.13
CA TYR A 200 1.91 -3.60 -13.92
C TYR A 200 0.95 -3.59 -12.72
N SER A 201 -0.35 -3.46 -12.94
CA SER A 201 -1.38 -3.57 -11.90
C SER A 201 -1.38 -4.89 -11.13
N LYS A 202 -0.79 -5.97 -11.68
CA LYS A 202 -0.61 -7.27 -10.99
C LYS A 202 0.68 -7.33 -10.16
N GLN A 203 1.57 -6.34 -10.24
CA GLN A 203 2.87 -6.38 -9.56
C GLN A 203 2.72 -6.31 -8.03
N VAL A 204 3.26 -7.32 -7.33
CA VAL A 204 3.42 -7.31 -5.87
C VAL A 204 4.87 -6.99 -5.52
N GLY A 205 5.07 -6.15 -4.50
CA GLY A 205 6.40 -5.83 -3.97
C GLY A 205 6.61 -4.36 -3.63
N GLN A 206 7.85 -4.03 -3.24
CA GLN A 206 8.29 -2.69 -2.81
C GLN A 206 8.00 -1.59 -3.83
N THR A 207 8.15 -1.89 -5.13
CA THR A 207 7.82 -0.96 -6.23
C THR A 207 6.49 -1.30 -6.89
N GLY A 208 5.70 -2.21 -6.33
CA GLY A 208 4.37 -2.57 -6.82
C GLY A 208 3.33 -2.28 -5.75
N LYS A 209 2.36 -3.18 -5.64
CA LYS A 209 1.33 -3.14 -4.59
C LYS A 209 1.81 -3.89 -3.36
N THR A 210 1.50 -3.33 -2.18
CA THR A 210 1.60 -4.04 -0.91
C THR A 210 0.25 -4.67 -0.59
N VAL A 211 0.25 -5.99 -0.40
CA VAL A 211 -0.94 -6.79 -0.11
C VAL A 211 -0.83 -7.41 1.27
N LYS A 212 -1.98 -7.74 1.85
CA LYS A 212 -2.09 -8.42 3.15
C LYS A 212 -3.33 -9.32 3.12
N PRO A 213 -3.38 -10.28 2.18
CA PRO A 213 -4.52 -11.19 2.09
C PRO A 213 -4.52 -12.13 3.29
N THR A 214 -5.65 -12.77 3.53
CA THR A 214 -5.75 -13.92 4.45
C THR A 214 -4.89 -15.07 3.95
N VAL A 215 -4.86 -15.31 2.63
CA VAL A 215 -4.02 -16.35 2.00
C VAL A 215 -3.25 -15.79 0.81
N TYR A 216 -1.94 -16.02 0.77
CA TYR A 216 -1.07 -15.73 -0.37
C TYR A 216 -0.46 -17.02 -0.91
N ILE A 217 -0.74 -17.36 -2.17
CA ILE A 217 -0.18 -18.55 -2.83
C ILE A 217 0.90 -18.10 -3.82
N ALA A 218 2.16 -18.37 -3.51
CA ALA A 218 3.34 -18.00 -4.28
C ALA A 218 3.80 -19.16 -5.19
N CYS A 219 3.55 -19.05 -6.49
CA CYS A 219 3.81 -20.09 -7.47
C CYS A 219 5.03 -19.75 -8.34
N GLY A 220 6.13 -20.48 -8.18
CA GLY A 220 7.37 -20.26 -8.94
C GLY A 220 8.04 -18.91 -8.61
N ILE A 221 7.87 -18.43 -7.37
CA ILE A 221 8.45 -17.18 -6.86
C ILE A 221 9.65 -17.53 -5.99
N SER A 222 10.81 -16.91 -6.23
CA SER A 222 12.02 -17.16 -5.44
C SER A 222 12.00 -16.48 -4.06
N GLY A 223 11.27 -15.37 -3.90
CA GLY A 223 11.24 -14.62 -2.65
C GLY A 223 12.33 -13.54 -2.53
N ALA A 224 12.67 -12.87 -3.65
CA ALA A 224 13.54 -11.69 -3.58
C ALA A 224 12.98 -10.67 -2.56
N MET A 225 13.85 -10.02 -1.78
CA MET A 225 13.45 -9.08 -0.71
C MET A 225 12.43 -8.03 -1.19
N GLN A 226 12.61 -7.51 -2.40
CA GLN A 226 11.70 -6.52 -2.99
C GLN A 226 10.30 -7.08 -3.20
N HIS A 227 10.14 -8.38 -3.48
CA HIS A 227 8.83 -9.04 -3.55
C HIS A 227 8.25 -9.24 -2.14
N LEU A 228 9.07 -9.77 -1.22
CA LEU A 228 8.64 -10.09 0.15
C LEU A 228 8.11 -8.87 0.90
N VAL A 229 8.73 -7.70 0.73
CA VAL A 229 8.25 -6.43 1.31
C VAL A 229 6.77 -6.16 0.99
N GLY A 230 6.27 -6.62 -0.16
CA GLY A 230 4.89 -6.39 -0.56
C GLY A 230 3.89 -7.46 -0.11
N MET A 231 4.32 -8.58 0.50
CA MET A 231 3.41 -9.69 0.82
C MET A 231 3.72 -10.49 2.09
N LYS A 232 4.87 -10.25 2.76
CA LYS A 232 5.31 -11.01 3.94
C LYS A 232 4.33 -10.96 5.12
N ASP A 233 3.47 -9.94 5.16
CA ASP A 233 2.50 -9.72 6.24
C ASP A 233 1.15 -10.43 5.97
N ALA A 234 1.03 -11.23 4.91
CA ALA A 234 -0.14 -12.05 4.63
C ALA A 234 -0.43 -13.03 5.79
N GLY A 235 -1.70 -13.40 5.98
CA GLY A 235 -2.12 -14.27 7.08
C GLY A 235 -1.58 -15.70 6.98
N THR A 236 -1.61 -16.28 5.79
CA THR A 236 -1.00 -17.59 5.48
C THR A 236 -0.32 -17.52 4.12
N ILE A 237 0.97 -17.88 4.08
CA ILE A 237 1.79 -17.91 2.87
C ILE A 237 2.02 -19.37 2.48
N ILE A 238 1.55 -19.74 1.29
CA ILE A 238 1.75 -21.05 0.67
C ILE A 238 2.73 -20.88 -0.49
N ALA A 239 3.85 -21.58 -0.47
CA ALA A 239 4.88 -21.49 -1.51
C ALA A 239 5.02 -22.79 -2.30
N ILE A 240 5.05 -22.68 -3.64
CA ILE A 240 5.35 -23.78 -4.56
C ILE A 240 6.59 -23.39 -5.35
N ASN A 241 7.70 -24.05 -5.07
CA ASN A 241 8.97 -23.81 -5.77
C ASN A 241 9.77 -25.10 -5.91
N LYS A 242 10.46 -25.28 -7.04
CA LYS A 242 11.30 -26.46 -7.28
C LYS A 242 12.64 -26.40 -6.52
N ASP A 243 13.08 -25.19 -6.20
CA ASP A 243 14.33 -24.94 -5.49
C ASP A 243 14.05 -24.95 -3.98
N PRO A 244 14.50 -25.98 -3.23
CA PRO A 244 14.26 -26.09 -1.78
C PRO A 244 14.93 -24.95 -0.99
N ASP A 245 15.92 -24.28 -1.56
CA ASP A 245 16.68 -23.20 -0.92
C ASP A 245 16.12 -21.81 -1.29
N ALA A 246 14.97 -21.75 -1.95
CA ALA A 246 14.35 -20.49 -2.35
C ALA A 246 13.94 -19.64 -1.12
N PRO A 247 14.37 -18.37 -1.01
CA PRO A 247 14.03 -17.47 0.11
C PRO A 247 12.53 -17.30 0.41
N ILE A 248 11.65 -17.62 -0.54
CA ILE A 248 10.20 -17.60 -0.29
C ILE A 248 9.81 -18.57 0.84
N PHE A 249 10.57 -19.65 1.04
CA PHE A 249 10.31 -20.62 2.10
C PHE A 249 10.64 -20.08 3.49
N ASP A 250 11.50 -19.07 3.61
CA ASP A 250 11.82 -18.44 4.90
C ASP A 250 10.61 -17.72 5.52
N VAL A 251 9.62 -17.36 4.70
CA VAL A 251 8.39 -16.69 5.13
C VAL A 251 7.12 -17.51 4.86
N ALA A 252 7.25 -18.73 4.32
CA ALA A 252 6.10 -19.57 4.00
C ALA A 252 5.64 -20.37 5.22
N ASP A 253 4.34 -20.37 5.48
CA ASP A 253 3.73 -21.25 6.48
C ASP A 253 3.63 -22.69 5.95
N LEU A 254 3.39 -22.83 4.64
CA LEU A 254 3.30 -24.12 3.95
C LEU A 254 4.14 -24.10 2.67
N GLY A 255 5.09 -25.03 2.56
CA GLY A 255 5.98 -25.14 1.40
C GLY A 255 5.83 -26.46 0.65
N ILE A 256 5.71 -26.41 -0.68
CA ILE A 256 5.79 -27.57 -1.57
C ILE A 256 7.04 -27.43 -2.43
N VAL A 257 8.03 -28.28 -2.17
CA VAL A 257 9.21 -28.40 -3.03
C VAL A 257 8.84 -29.26 -4.24
N GLY A 258 8.65 -28.63 -5.40
CA GLY A 258 8.22 -29.32 -6.60
C GLY A 258 8.02 -28.41 -7.81
N ASP A 259 7.89 -29.04 -8.97
CA ASP A 259 7.59 -28.31 -10.21
C ASP A 259 6.16 -27.75 -10.16
N VAL A 260 6.05 -26.43 -10.31
CA VAL A 260 4.77 -25.71 -10.33
C VAL A 260 3.81 -26.27 -11.39
N HIS A 261 4.31 -26.78 -12.52
CA HIS A 261 3.51 -27.38 -13.58
C HIS A 261 3.01 -28.79 -13.26
N GLN A 262 3.54 -29.44 -12.22
CA GLN A 262 3.06 -30.73 -11.72
C GLN A 262 2.16 -30.56 -10.49
N VAL A 263 2.50 -29.60 -9.63
CA VAL A 263 1.77 -29.34 -8.38
C VAL A 263 0.45 -28.62 -8.64
N MET A 264 0.45 -27.54 -9.44
CA MET A 264 -0.73 -26.71 -9.67
C MET A 264 -1.91 -27.47 -10.28
N PRO A 265 -1.74 -28.35 -11.30
CA PRO A 265 -2.86 -29.12 -11.84
C PRO A 265 -3.50 -30.05 -10.80
N LYS A 266 -2.71 -30.68 -9.92
CA LYS A 266 -3.24 -31.53 -8.84
C LYS A 266 -4.00 -30.72 -7.80
N LEU A 267 -3.53 -29.52 -7.49
CA LEU A 267 -4.25 -28.60 -6.60
C LEU A 267 -5.59 -28.17 -7.22
N LEU A 268 -5.60 -27.83 -8.51
CA LEU A 268 -6.82 -27.48 -9.25
C LEU A 268 -7.84 -28.63 -9.27
N GLU A 269 -7.38 -29.87 -9.43
CA GLU A 269 -8.21 -31.08 -9.37
C GLU A 269 -8.78 -31.33 -7.98
N ALA A 270 -7.98 -31.14 -6.91
CA ALA A 270 -8.44 -31.31 -5.53
C ALA A 270 -9.47 -30.24 -5.09
N LEU A 271 -9.48 -29.09 -5.77
CA LEU A 271 -10.44 -27.98 -5.57
C LEU A 271 -11.62 -28.03 -6.57
N ALA A 272 -11.83 -29.16 -7.25
CA ALA A 272 -12.93 -29.37 -8.20
C ALA A 272 -14.21 -29.86 -7.53
#